data_AF-A0A060CN82-F1
#
_entry.id   AF-A0A060CN82-F1
#
_cell.length_a   1.000
_cell.length_b   1.000
_cell.length_c   1.000
_cell.angle_alpha   90.00
_cell.angle_beta   90.00
_cell.angle_gamma   90.00
#
_symmetry.space_group_name_H-M   'P 1'
#
loop_
_entity.id
_entity.type
_entity.pdbx_description
1 polymer ?
#
loop_
_entity_poly.entity_id
_entity_poly.type
_entity_poly.pdbx_seq_one_letter_code
_entity_poly.pdbx_strand_id
1 'polypeptide(L)'
;NREIHPPWGSKYTININTEMNYWLADPANLSECAEPLLRLVEEMAERGRETARSHYGAAGWVAHHNTDLWRATGPIDGADPGLWPMGGVWLVNQLWDHCVHGGCPPDLVARSRRCSRGRRASSSTIWSSIPRPAIS
;
A
#
# COMPACT_ATOMS: atom_id res chain seq x y z
N ASN A 1 -26.04 1.57 -3.87
CA ASN A 1 -26.13 0.31 -4.62
C ASN A 1 -27.55 -0.24 -4.47
N ARG A 2 -28.15 -0.79 -5.53
CA ARG A 2 -29.51 -1.37 -5.52
C ARG A 2 -29.52 -2.91 -5.42
N GLU A 3 -28.35 -3.54 -5.51
CA GLU A 3 -28.18 -5.00 -5.51
C GLU A 3 -27.48 -5.49 -4.25
N ILE A 4 -27.92 -6.63 -3.72
CA ILE A 4 -27.31 -7.29 -2.54
C ILE A 4 -26.01 -8.02 -2.93
N HIS A 5 -25.96 -8.57 -4.16
CA HIS A 5 -24.81 -9.28 -4.72
C HIS A 5 -24.36 -8.62 -6.02
N PRO A 6 -23.75 -7.43 -5.96
CA PRO A 6 -23.30 -6.74 -7.16
C PRO A 6 -22.16 -7.50 -7.86
N PRO A 7 -21.95 -7.27 -9.16
CA PRO A 7 -20.80 -7.79 -9.90
C PRO A 7 -19.47 -7.50 -9.17
N TRP A 8 -18.62 -8.53 -9.05
CA TRP A 8 -17.35 -8.50 -8.32
C TRP A 8 -17.45 -7.99 -6.86
N GLY A 9 -18.64 -8.10 -6.26
CA GLY A 9 -18.91 -7.61 -4.91
C GLY A 9 -18.83 -6.09 -4.77
N SER A 10 -18.74 -5.33 -5.87
CA SER A 10 -18.45 -3.88 -5.86
C SER A 10 -17.24 -3.53 -4.97
N LYS A 11 -16.25 -4.45 -4.94
CA LYS A 11 -15.04 -4.35 -4.13
C LYS A 11 -14.02 -3.39 -4.75
N TYR A 12 -12.93 -3.19 -4.02
CA TYR A 12 -11.76 -2.49 -4.54
C TYR A 12 -10.88 -3.48 -5.29
N THR A 13 -11.04 -3.54 -6.61
CA THR A 13 -10.11 -4.27 -7.47
C THR A 13 -8.89 -3.38 -7.72
N ILE A 14 -7.73 -3.82 -7.24
CA ILE A 14 -6.48 -3.04 -7.08
C ILE A 14 -5.37 -3.60 -7.98
N ASN A 15 -5.76 -4.03 -9.17
CA ASN A 15 -4.84 -4.38 -10.26
C ASN A 15 -5.09 -3.54 -11.52
N ILE A 16 -5.95 -2.52 -11.43
CA ILE A 16 -6.20 -1.46 -12.42
C ILE A 16 -7.39 -0.55 -12.00
N ASN A 17 -8.49 -1.12 -11.50
CA ASN A 17 -9.76 -0.40 -11.37
C ASN A 17 -9.71 0.71 -10.32
N THR A 18 -9.19 0.39 -9.14
CA THR A 18 -9.10 1.35 -8.04
C THR A 18 -8.09 2.42 -8.38
N GLU A 19 -6.95 2.06 -8.97
CA GLU A 19 -5.95 3.01 -9.46
C GLU A 19 -6.57 4.01 -10.44
N MET A 20 -7.31 3.49 -11.43
CA MET A 20 -7.98 4.29 -12.45
C MET A 20 -8.99 5.29 -11.88
N ASN A 21 -9.72 4.92 -10.83
CA ASN A 21 -10.65 5.83 -10.16
C ASN A 21 -9.97 7.09 -9.61
N TYR A 22 -8.68 7.03 -9.28
CA TYR A 22 -7.93 8.15 -8.70
C TYR A 22 -6.95 8.83 -9.67
N TRP A 23 -6.80 8.36 -10.91
CA TRP A 23 -5.89 9.00 -11.88
C TRP A 23 -6.16 10.49 -12.10
N LEU A 24 -7.42 10.91 -11.98
CA LEU A 24 -7.81 12.30 -12.18
C LEU A 24 -7.87 13.14 -10.90
N ALA A 25 -7.63 12.56 -9.71
CA ALA A 25 -7.74 13.31 -8.45
C ALA A 25 -6.87 14.58 -8.48
N ASP A 26 -5.60 14.44 -8.82
CA ASP A 26 -4.67 15.56 -8.90
C ASP A 26 -4.86 16.46 -10.16
N PRO A 27 -4.80 15.94 -11.40
CA PRO A 27 -4.87 16.80 -12.58
C PRO A 27 -6.23 17.48 -12.78
N ALA A 28 -7.31 17.00 -12.14
CA ALA A 28 -8.61 17.67 -12.15
C ALA A 28 -8.82 18.62 -10.96
N ASN A 29 -7.77 18.95 -10.20
CA ASN A 29 -7.82 19.84 -9.04
C ASN A 29 -8.80 19.36 -7.95
N LEU A 30 -8.75 18.06 -7.66
CA LEU A 30 -9.51 17.36 -6.63
C LEU A 30 -8.55 16.58 -5.70
N SER A 31 -7.36 17.12 -5.42
CA SER A 31 -6.30 16.47 -4.66
C SER A 31 -6.76 15.99 -3.28
N GLU A 32 -7.70 16.68 -2.65
CA GLU A 32 -8.32 16.26 -1.39
C GLU A 32 -9.05 14.91 -1.50
N CYS A 33 -9.51 14.54 -2.70
CA CYS A 33 -10.15 13.26 -2.95
C CYS A 33 -9.16 12.09 -2.92
N ALA A 34 -7.84 12.32 -2.88
CA ALA A 34 -6.86 11.24 -2.73
C ALA A 34 -6.73 10.73 -1.27
N GLU A 35 -7.21 11.49 -0.28
CA GLU A 35 -7.10 11.15 1.14
C GLU A 35 -7.74 9.78 1.50
N PRO A 36 -8.94 9.42 1.02
CA PRO A 36 -9.51 8.09 1.23
C PRO A 36 -8.64 6.94 0.69
N LEU A 37 -7.99 7.13 -0.46
CA LEU A 37 -7.07 6.14 -1.03
C LEU A 37 -5.84 5.98 -0.14
N LEU A 38 -5.28 7.09 0.33
CA LEU A 38 -4.14 7.10 1.22
C LEU A 38 -4.45 6.30 2.50
N ARG A 39 -5.59 6.60 3.15
CA ARG A 39 -6.04 5.86 4.33
C ARG A 39 -6.26 4.38 4.07
N LEU A 40 -6.86 4.03 2.93
CA LEU A 40 -7.05 2.65 2.51
C LEU A 40 -5.71 1.90 2.47
N VAL A 41 -4.67 2.50 1.86
CA VAL A 41 -3.32 1.93 1.77
C VAL A 41 -2.65 1.84 3.13
N GLU A 42 -2.75 2.86 3.99
CA GLU A 42 -2.20 2.83 5.35
C GLU A 42 -2.79 1.67 6.18
N GLU A 43 -4.11 1.48 6.12
CA GLU A 43 -4.82 0.42 6.84
C GLU A 43 -4.51 -0.98 6.25
N MET A 44 -4.39 -1.09 4.92
CA MET A 44 -3.93 -2.32 4.27
C MET A 44 -2.48 -2.66 4.62
N ALA A 45 -1.60 -1.66 4.73
CA ALA A 45 -0.20 -1.86 5.10
C ALA A 45 -0.02 -2.39 6.52
N GLU A 46 -1.00 -2.18 7.40
CA GLU A 46 -1.08 -2.83 8.70
C GLU A 46 -1.52 -4.29 8.58
N ARG A 47 -2.67 -4.55 7.94
CA ARG A 47 -3.23 -5.91 7.83
C ARG A 47 -2.37 -6.85 6.98
N GLY A 48 -1.83 -6.34 5.87
CA GLY A 48 -1.03 -7.09 4.92
C GLY A 48 0.28 -7.64 5.48
N ARG A 49 0.70 -7.23 6.67
CA ARG A 49 1.88 -7.81 7.36
C ARG A 49 1.62 -9.24 7.80
N GLU A 50 0.40 -9.52 8.26
CA GLU A 50 -0.01 -10.87 8.62
C GLU A 50 -0.02 -11.75 7.37
N THR A 51 -0.57 -11.24 6.26
CA THR A 51 -0.56 -11.91 4.96
C THR A 51 0.88 -12.19 4.49
N ALA A 52 1.78 -11.20 4.56
CA ALA A 52 3.17 -11.37 4.14
C ALA A 52 3.90 -12.44 4.98
N ARG A 53 3.69 -12.43 6.29
CA ARG A 53 4.29 -13.42 7.20
C ARG A 53 3.74 -14.82 6.96
N SER A 54 2.42 -14.97 6.92
CA SER A 54 1.75 -16.27 6.90
C SER A 54 1.81 -16.96 5.53
N HIS A 55 1.78 -16.22 4.42
CA HIS A 55 1.84 -16.80 3.08
C HIS A 55 3.26 -16.88 2.51
N TYR A 56 4.14 -15.95 2.87
CA TYR A 56 5.46 -15.82 2.22
C TYR A 56 6.64 -15.86 3.20
N GLY A 57 6.42 -15.91 4.51
CA GLY A 57 7.50 -15.78 5.50
C GLY A 57 8.26 -14.46 5.38
N ALA A 58 7.67 -13.45 4.76
CA ALA A 58 8.36 -12.22 4.38
C ALA A 58 8.17 -11.11 5.40
N ALA A 59 9.17 -10.24 5.51
CA ALA A 59 9.03 -8.96 6.20
C ALA A 59 8.24 -7.96 5.34
N GLY A 60 7.69 -6.92 5.98
CA GLY A 60 6.86 -5.92 5.29
C GLY A 60 5.40 -6.33 5.23
N TRP A 61 4.72 -5.97 4.14
CA TRP A 61 3.31 -6.25 3.92
C TRP A 61 3.07 -6.56 2.44
N VAL A 62 1.97 -7.25 2.15
CA VAL A 62 1.54 -7.58 0.79
C VAL A 62 0.04 -7.42 0.67
N ALA A 63 -0.43 -7.02 -0.51
CA ALA A 63 -1.83 -7.08 -0.92
C ALA A 63 -1.91 -7.59 -2.36
N HIS A 64 -2.90 -8.42 -2.62
CA HIS A 64 -3.13 -9.03 -3.93
C HIS A 64 -4.02 -8.15 -4.81
N HIS A 65 -4.65 -8.71 -5.84
CA HIS A 65 -5.43 -7.96 -6.83
C HIS A 65 -6.76 -7.36 -6.33
N ASN A 66 -7.24 -7.69 -5.13
CA ASN A 66 -8.50 -7.20 -4.60
C ASN A 66 -8.41 -6.92 -3.09
N THR A 67 -9.18 -5.93 -2.64
CA THR A 67 -9.46 -5.65 -1.23
C THR A 67 -10.91 -5.21 -1.03
N ASP A 68 -11.32 -5.02 0.21
CA ASP A 68 -12.68 -4.65 0.57
C ASP A 68 -12.72 -3.68 1.75
N LEU A 69 -13.93 -3.41 2.26
CA LEU A 69 -14.14 -2.56 3.43
C LEU A 69 -13.32 -3.03 4.65
N TRP A 70 -13.06 -4.33 4.75
CA TRP A 70 -12.34 -4.94 5.87
C TRP A 70 -10.83 -5.03 5.61
N ARG A 71 -10.33 -4.48 4.51
CA ARG A 71 -8.90 -4.48 4.17
C ARG A 71 -8.35 -5.90 4.01
N ALA A 72 -9.12 -6.80 3.40
CA ALA A 72 -8.60 -8.11 3.04
C ALA A 72 -7.40 -7.95 2.09
N THR A 73 -6.30 -8.67 2.38
CA THR A 73 -5.02 -8.55 1.64
C THR A 73 -4.55 -9.87 1.05
N GLY A 74 -5.18 -10.99 1.41
CA GLY A 74 -4.88 -12.31 0.84
C GLY A 74 -5.38 -12.46 -0.60
N PRO A 75 -4.92 -13.51 -1.31
CA PRO A 75 -5.45 -13.81 -2.64
C PRO A 75 -6.92 -14.24 -2.55
N ILE A 76 -7.74 -13.82 -3.51
CA ILE A 76 -9.14 -14.24 -3.67
C ILE A 76 -9.36 -14.82 -5.07
N ASP A 77 -10.47 -15.51 -5.29
CA ASP A 77 -10.90 -16.00 -6.62
C ASP A 77 -9.99 -17.05 -7.30
N GLY A 78 -9.14 -17.74 -6.51
CA GLY A 78 -8.27 -18.83 -7.00
C GLY A 78 -6.82 -18.40 -7.23
N ALA A 79 -6.01 -19.27 -7.85
CA ALA A 79 -4.61 -18.93 -8.17
C ALA A 79 -4.51 -17.92 -9.33
N ASP A 80 -5.35 -18.10 -10.35
CA ASP A 80 -5.55 -17.14 -11.44
C ASP A 80 -6.99 -16.64 -11.36
N PRO A 81 -7.25 -15.33 -11.21
CA PRO A 81 -6.31 -14.20 -11.21
C PRO A 81 -5.74 -13.85 -9.82
N GLY A 82 -6.03 -14.67 -8.80
CA GLY A 82 -5.86 -14.29 -7.40
C GLY A 82 -4.45 -14.07 -6.91
N LEU A 83 -3.49 -14.86 -7.39
CA LEU A 83 -2.08 -14.83 -6.98
C LEU A 83 -1.30 -13.75 -7.73
N TRP A 84 -1.70 -12.50 -7.54
CA TRP A 84 -1.01 -11.33 -8.07
C TRP A 84 -0.62 -10.38 -6.92
N PRO A 85 0.55 -10.55 -6.29
CA PRO A 85 0.94 -9.87 -5.04
C PRO A 85 1.47 -8.44 -5.25
N MET A 86 0.97 -7.72 -6.25
CA MET A 86 1.50 -6.42 -6.67
C MET A 86 0.55 -5.24 -6.41
N GLY A 87 -0.66 -5.48 -5.89
CA GLY A 87 -1.65 -4.42 -5.69
C GLY A 87 -1.20 -3.38 -4.68
N GLY A 88 -0.64 -3.83 -3.55
CA GLY A 88 -0.07 -2.90 -2.57
C GLY A 88 1.08 -2.04 -3.14
N VAL A 89 1.90 -2.61 -4.03
CA VAL A 89 3.04 -1.91 -4.64
C VAL A 89 2.56 -0.81 -5.59
N TRP A 90 1.58 -1.10 -6.47
CA TRP A 90 1.05 -0.09 -7.39
C TRP A 90 0.38 1.06 -6.63
N LEU A 91 -0.43 0.75 -5.63
CA LEU A 91 -1.08 1.78 -4.83
C LEU A 91 -0.08 2.68 -4.09
N VAL A 92 1.03 2.14 -3.59
CA VAL A 92 2.10 2.96 -3.01
C VAL A 92 2.72 3.91 -4.04
N ASN A 93 2.85 3.48 -5.30
CA ASN A 93 3.30 4.38 -6.37
C ASN A 93 2.31 5.52 -6.60
N GLN A 94 1.01 5.23 -6.63
CA GLN A 94 -0.04 6.28 -6.72
C GLN A 94 0.08 7.30 -5.57
N LEU A 95 0.37 6.86 -4.35
CA LEU A 95 0.60 7.78 -3.23
C LEU A 95 1.85 8.65 -3.43
N TRP A 96 2.89 8.10 -4.04
CA TRP A 96 4.11 8.84 -4.36
C TRP A 96 3.85 9.89 -5.44
N ASP A 97 3.09 9.55 -6.49
CA ASP A 97 2.67 10.49 -7.53
C ASP A 97 1.90 11.67 -6.92
N HIS A 98 0.99 11.39 -5.98
CA HIS A 98 0.27 12.40 -5.23
C HIS A 98 1.20 13.28 -4.36
N CYS A 99 2.22 12.69 -3.73
CA CYS A 99 3.26 13.47 -3.03
C CYS A 99 3.96 14.45 -3.97
N VAL A 100 4.37 13.97 -5.14
CA VAL A 100 5.11 14.77 -6.13
C VAL A 100 4.23 15.89 -6.68
N HIS A 101 2.97 15.60 -6.99
CA HIS A 101 2.01 16.61 -7.46
C HIS A 101 1.84 17.76 -6.45
N GLY A 102 1.68 17.43 -5.17
CA GLY A 102 1.52 18.41 -4.09
C GLY A 102 2.80 19.15 -3.68
N GLY A 103 3.94 18.95 -4.36
CA GLY A 103 5.21 19.59 -4.01
C GLY A 103 5.94 18.93 -2.83
N CYS A 104 5.69 17.65 -2.58
CA CYS A 104 6.28 16.83 -1.51
C CYS A 104 6.10 17.40 -0.09
N PRO A 105 4.86 17.67 0.38
CA PRO A 105 4.65 18.18 1.71
C PRO A 105 5.14 17.16 2.76
N PRO A 106 5.83 17.59 3.85
CA PRO A 106 6.54 16.68 4.75
C PRO A 106 5.66 15.60 5.38
N ASP A 107 4.40 15.91 5.69
CA ASP A 107 3.43 14.99 6.27
C ASP A 107 3.06 13.88 5.28
N LEU A 108 2.75 14.23 4.03
CA LEU A 108 2.38 13.30 2.98
C LEU A 108 3.56 12.39 2.60
N VAL A 109 4.77 12.95 2.52
CA VAL A 109 6.01 12.19 2.33
C VAL A 109 6.22 11.20 3.48
N ALA A 110 5.98 11.61 4.73
CA ALA A 110 6.11 10.73 5.88
C ALA A 110 5.08 9.59 5.84
N ARG A 111 3.83 9.86 5.44
CA ARG A 111 2.76 8.86 5.27
C ARG A 111 3.09 7.85 4.18
N SER A 112 3.42 8.32 2.98
CA SER A 112 3.79 7.46 1.84
C SER A 112 4.97 6.55 2.19
N ARG A 113 6.03 7.11 2.81
CA ARG A 113 7.21 6.33 3.24
C ARG A 113 6.91 5.26 4.27
N ARG A 114 5.92 5.43 5.15
CA ARG A 114 5.50 4.37 6.09
C ARG A 114 4.87 3.20 5.36
N CYS A 115 4.16 3.45 4.27
CA CYS A 115 3.57 2.41 3.43
C CYS A 115 4.62 1.72 2.55
N SER A 116 5.63 2.44 2.05
CA SER A 116 6.69 1.86 1.21
C SER A 116 7.73 1.05 1.99
N ARG A 117 7.91 1.31 3.29
CA ARG A 117 8.91 0.62 4.12
C ARG A 117 8.26 -0.47 4.94
N GLY A 118 8.62 -1.73 4.66
CA GLY A 118 8.45 -2.80 5.65
C GLY A 118 9.16 -2.42 6.94
N ARG A 119 8.60 -2.77 8.12
CA ARG A 119 9.28 -2.50 9.40
C ARG A 119 10.72 -3.02 9.27
N ARG A 120 11.71 -2.14 9.46
CA ARG A 120 13.07 -2.62 9.74
C ARG A 120 12.91 -3.60 10.88
N ALA A 121 13.40 -4.83 10.72
CA ALA A 121 13.65 -5.67 11.86
C ALA A 121 14.43 -4.80 12.86
N SER A 122 13.93 -4.66 14.08
CA SER A 122 14.62 -3.95 15.14
C SER A 122 15.82 -4.78 15.54
N SER A 123 16.87 -4.80 14.71
CA SER A 123 18.19 -5.26 15.11
C SER A 123 18.94 -4.07 15.68
N SER A 124 18.70 -3.81 16.96
CA SER A 124 19.63 -3.07 17.82
C SER A 124 20.99 -3.80 17.99
N THR A 125 21.17 -4.98 17.40
CA THR A 125 22.36 -5.83 17.58
C THR A 125 23.40 -5.70 16.46
N ILE A 126 23.06 -5.22 15.26
CA ILE A 126 24.02 -5.24 14.13
C ILE A 126 24.83 -3.93 14.02
N TRP A 127 24.24 -2.78 14.37
CA TRP A 127 24.89 -1.47 14.20
C TRP A 127 25.85 -1.05 15.32
N SER A 128 26.00 -1.84 16.38
CA SER A 128 26.98 -1.61 17.45
C SER A 128 28.39 -2.17 17.14
N SER A 129 28.56 -2.89 16.01
CA SER A 129 29.80 -3.60 15.68
C SER A 129 30.68 -2.94 14.61
N ILE A 130 30.30 -1.77 14.09
CA ILE A 130 31.11 -1.02 13.11
C ILE A 130 31.96 0.02 13.85
N PRO A 131 33.30 -0.13 13.90
CA PRO A 131 34.16 0.89 14.51
C PRO A 131 34.07 2.18 13.69
N ARG A 132 33.82 3.30 14.38
CA ARG A 132 33.83 4.63 13.76
C ARG A 132 35.27 5.00 13.39
N PRO A 133 35.54 5.50 12.18
CA PRO A 133 36.88 5.96 11.83
C PRO A 133 37.24 7.17 12.69
N ALA A 134 38.44 7.13 13.27
CA ALA A 134 39.03 8.27 13.95
C ALA A 134 39.31 9.36 12.90
N ILE A 135 38.78 10.55 13.13
CA ILE A 135 39.11 11.73 12.36
C ILE A 135 40.46 12.23 12.87
N SER A 136 41.47 12.29 11.99
CA SER A 136 42.72 13.03 12.20
C SER A 136 42.61 14.41 11.58
#